data_AF-A0A3B1IP09-F1
#
_entry.id   AF-A0A3B1IP09-F1
#
_cell.length_a   1.000
_cell.length_b   1.000
_cell.length_c   1.000
_cell.angle_alpha   90.00
_cell.angle_beta   90.00
_cell.angle_gamma   90.00
#
_symmetry.space_group_name_H-M   'P 1'
#
loop_
_entity.id
_entity.type
_entity.pdbx_description
1 polymer ?
#
loop_
_entity_poly.entity_id
_entity_poly.type
_entity_poly.pdbx_seq_one_letter_code
_entity_poly.pdbx_strand_id
1 'polypeptide(L)'
;MTTIPVLIRPPAGDVVIPWYNKLAAESSPDHSVDQSAVKCDSQTSCPAGTTCCEISTGKWGCCPLPEATCCPDREHCCPKGYSCDVNSQSCVKTILLQVETIPLTYIRHLQIPCGGGISCSDTETCCKTSKTTWGCCPSPKVVELEVFRT
;
A
#
# COMPACT_ATOMS: atom_id res chain seq x y z
N MET A 1 27.54 -29.24 20.27
CA MET A 1 26.41 -29.07 19.35
C MET A 1 26.31 -27.60 19.02
N THR A 2 26.85 -27.19 17.88
CA THR A 2 26.87 -25.80 17.44
C THR A 2 25.51 -25.49 16.83
N THR A 3 24.67 -24.73 17.54
CA THR A 3 23.39 -24.28 17.01
C THR A 3 23.67 -23.24 15.93
N ILE A 4 23.54 -23.62 14.67
CA ILE A 4 23.57 -22.67 13.55
C ILE A 4 22.28 -21.84 13.66
N PRO A 5 22.34 -20.51 13.78
CA PRO A 5 21.13 -19.70 13.79
C PRO A 5 20.47 -19.84 12.42
N VAL A 6 19.30 -20.49 12.38
CA VAL A 6 18.46 -20.50 11.19
C VAL A 6 17.94 -19.08 11.03
N LEU A 7 18.54 -18.33 10.11
CA LEU A 7 17.98 -17.07 9.63
C LEU A 7 16.71 -17.43 8.85
N ILE A 8 15.58 -17.49 9.56
CA ILE A 8 14.27 -17.63 8.93
C ILE A 8 14.05 -16.34 8.13
N ARG A 9 14.31 -16.41 6.83
CA ARG A 9 14.08 -15.30 5.91
C ARG A 9 12.56 -15.06 5.91
N PRO A 10 12.07 -13.90 6.37
CA PRO A 10 10.64 -13.64 6.41
C PRO A 10 10.05 -13.76 5.01
N PRO A 11 8.79 -14.23 4.88
CA PRO A 11 8.12 -14.25 3.59
C PRO A 11 8.10 -12.84 3.01
N ALA A 12 8.78 -12.68 1.89
CA ALA A 12 8.86 -11.42 1.17
C ALA A 12 8.04 -11.59 -0.11
N GLY A 13 7.13 -10.65 -0.36
CA GLY A 13 6.40 -10.55 -1.61
C GLY A 13 6.93 -9.38 -2.41
N ASP A 14 7.10 -9.56 -3.72
CA ASP A 14 7.55 -8.49 -4.61
C ASP A 14 6.35 -7.86 -5.31
N VAL A 15 6.22 -6.54 -5.19
CA VAL A 15 5.28 -5.76 -5.99
C VAL A 15 6.02 -5.27 -7.23
N VAL A 16 5.54 -5.70 -8.40
CA VAL A 16 6.11 -5.36 -9.70
C VAL A 16 5.14 -4.44 -10.44
N ILE A 17 5.62 -3.28 -10.87
CA ILE A 17 4.87 -2.32 -11.68
C ILE A 17 5.70 -1.90 -12.90
N PRO A 18 5.07 -1.43 -13.99
CA PRO A 18 5.80 -0.87 -15.11
C PRO A 18 6.62 0.36 -14.69
N TRP A 19 7.76 0.55 -15.35
CA TRP A 19 8.55 1.77 -15.23
C TRP A 19 7.93 2.95 -15.99
N TYR A 20 8.40 4.16 -15.68
CA TYR A 20 7.93 5.39 -16.31
C TYR A 20 9.03 5.98 -17.19
N ASN A 21 8.66 6.47 -18.36
CA ASN A 21 9.60 7.14 -19.26
C ASN A 21 9.98 8.53 -18.72
N LYS A 22 11.24 8.91 -18.90
CA LYS A 22 11.69 10.29 -18.71
C LYS A 22 11.22 11.16 -19.88
N LEU A 23 10.91 12.40 -19.56
CA LEU A 23 10.70 13.47 -20.54
C LEU A 23 11.96 14.34 -20.62
N ALA A 24 12.21 15.01 -21.74
CA ALA A 24 13.32 15.97 -21.80
C ALA A 24 13.03 17.15 -20.85
N ALA A 25 14.05 17.64 -20.14
CA ALA A 25 13.88 18.86 -19.35
C ALA A 25 13.75 20.07 -20.26
N GLU A 26 12.88 21.00 -19.88
CA GLU A 26 12.74 22.26 -20.60
C GLU A 26 13.96 23.14 -20.28
N SER A 27 14.64 23.57 -21.33
CA SER A 27 15.58 24.69 -21.27
C SER A 27 14.79 25.96 -21.01
N SER A 28 15.27 26.85 -20.14
CA SER A 28 14.62 28.15 -19.94
C SER A 28 14.97 29.14 -21.06
N PRO A 29 14.08 29.34 -22.05
CA PRO A 29 13.83 30.68 -22.54
C PRO A 29 12.34 30.98 -22.49
N ASP A 30 12.01 31.94 -21.63
CA ASP A 30 10.79 32.74 -21.61
C ASP A 30 9.48 32.16 -21.02
N HIS A 31 9.06 32.85 -19.95
CA HIS A 31 7.68 33.04 -19.51
C HIS A 31 6.78 31.84 -19.16
N SER A 32 7.14 31.11 -18.11
CA SER A 32 6.25 30.84 -16.95
C SER A 32 7.03 30.05 -15.90
N VAL A 33 7.79 30.76 -15.08
CA VAL A 33 8.36 30.17 -13.86
C VAL A 33 7.18 29.94 -12.92
N ASP A 34 6.57 28.77 -13.02
CA ASP A 34 5.75 28.24 -11.95
C ASP A 34 6.65 28.21 -10.70
N GLN A 35 6.22 28.87 -9.62
CA GLN A 35 7.03 29.03 -8.41
C GLN A 35 7.42 27.69 -7.76
N SER A 36 6.77 26.60 -8.20
CA SER A 36 7.02 25.22 -7.81
C SER A 36 7.90 24.40 -8.78
N ALA A 37 8.53 25.02 -9.78
CA ALA A 37 9.45 24.32 -10.69
C ALA A 37 10.66 23.73 -9.95
N VAL A 38 11.00 22.48 -10.25
CA VAL A 38 12.14 21.74 -9.69
C VAL A 38 13.38 22.05 -10.52
N LYS A 39 14.35 22.77 -9.95
CA LYS A 39 15.58 23.14 -10.64
C LYS A 39 16.55 21.95 -10.68
N CYS A 40 16.93 21.51 -11.88
CA CYS A 40 17.85 20.39 -12.08
C CYS A 40 19.31 20.85 -12.10
N ASP A 41 19.59 21.93 -12.84
CA ASP A 41 20.89 22.60 -12.87
C ASP A 41 20.72 24.11 -13.07
N SER A 42 21.75 24.83 -13.52
CA SER A 42 21.69 26.27 -13.75
C SER A 42 20.77 26.69 -14.91
N GLN A 43 20.56 25.82 -15.92
CA GLN A 43 19.92 26.12 -17.21
C GLN A 43 18.63 25.32 -17.48
N THR A 44 18.38 24.25 -16.72
CA THR A 44 17.26 23.33 -16.89
C THR A 44 16.47 23.15 -15.60
N SER A 45 15.15 23.07 -15.78
CA SER A 45 14.20 22.85 -14.71
C SER A 45 13.09 21.94 -15.20
N CYS A 46 12.48 21.23 -14.26
CA CYS A 46 11.31 20.41 -14.49
C CYS A 46 10.08 21.01 -13.78
N PRO A 47 8.85 20.69 -14.23
CA PRO A 47 7.63 21.13 -13.59
C PRO A 47 7.50 20.69 -12.12
N ALA A 48 6.60 21.33 -11.38
CA ALA A 48 6.28 20.92 -10.02
C ALA A 48 5.87 19.44 -9.93
N GLY A 49 6.28 18.75 -8.86
CA GLY A 49 5.92 17.35 -8.62
C GLY A 49 6.67 16.34 -9.51
N THR A 50 7.71 16.77 -10.21
CA THR A 50 8.59 15.91 -11.01
C THR A 50 9.96 15.73 -10.35
N THR A 51 10.77 14.82 -10.89
CA THR A 51 12.14 14.58 -10.41
C THR A 51 13.14 14.73 -11.57
N CYS A 52 14.22 15.45 -11.33
CA CYS A 52 15.32 15.58 -12.28
C CYS A 52 16.14 14.29 -12.35
N CYS A 53 16.28 13.72 -13.55
CA CYS A 53 17.11 12.55 -13.80
C CYS A 53 17.99 12.79 -15.04
N GLU A 54 19.23 12.32 -15.01
CA GLU A 54 20.08 12.36 -16.20
C GLU A 54 19.56 11.40 -17.27
N ILE A 55 19.62 11.82 -18.54
CA ILE A 55 19.26 11.03 -19.72
C ILE A 55 20.48 10.54 -20.49
N SER A 56 20.28 9.62 -21.45
CA SER A 56 21.36 8.99 -22.23
C SER A 56 22.28 10.00 -22.95
N THR A 57 21.77 11.18 -23.28
CA THR A 57 22.54 12.27 -23.91
C THR A 57 23.44 13.06 -22.94
N GLY A 58 23.45 12.72 -21.65
CA GLY A 58 24.18 13.49 -20.61
C GLY A 58 23.52 14.82 -20.23
N LYS A 59 22.27 15.02 -20.65
CA LYS A 59 21.43 16.18 -20.27
C LYS A 59 20.46 15.79 -19.16
N TRP A 60 19.69 16.75 -18.68
CA TRP A 60 18.59 16.51 -17.74
C TRP A 60 17.29 16.12 -18.44
N GLY A 61 16.58 15.20 -17.81
CA GLY A 61 15.21 14.84 -18.09
C GLY A 61 14.36 14.90 -16.83
N CYS A 62 13.04 14.97 -17.02
CA CYS A 62 12.04 15.05 -15.99
C CYS A 62 11.30 13.72 -15.87
N CYS A 63 11.31 13.14 -14.69
CA CYS A 63 10.42 12.05 -14.32
C CYS A 63 9.10 12.61 -13.84
N PRO A 64 7.94 12.15 -14.36
CA PRO A 64 6.61 12.66 -14.00
C PRO A 64 6.15 12.21 -12.60
N LEU A 65 7.09 11.81 -11.75
CA LEU A 65 6.86 11.32 -10.40
C LEU A 65 7.69 12.15 -9.43
N PRO A 66 7.13 12.50 -8.25
CA PRO A 66 7.89 13.15 -7.20
C PRO A 66 8.81 12.15 -6.52
N GLU A 67 10.02 12.60 -6.16
CA GLU A 67 11.03 11.80 -5.46
C GLU A 67 11.30 10.43 -6.14
N ALA A 68 11.32 10.43 -7.48
CA ALA A 68 11.50 9.25 -8.28
C ALA A 68 12.92 8.67 -8.16
N THR A 69 13.03 7.36 -8.24
CA THR A 69 14.31 6.67 -8.42
C THR A 69 14.67 6.70 -9.91
N CYS A 70 15.78 7.36 -10.26
CA CYS A 70 16.29 7.36 -11.64
C CYS A 70 16.91 6.00 -11.99
N CYS A 71 16.44 5.34 -13.05
CA CYS A 71 16.99 4.06 -13.48
C CYS A 71 18.34 4.22 -14.19
N PRO A 72 19.21 3.19 -14.12
CA PRO A 72 20.56 3.23 -14.70
C PRO A 72 20.57 3.17 -16.23
N ASP A 73 19.46 2.76 -16.84
CA ASP A 73 19.24 2.80 -18.29
C ASP A 73 19.20 4.22 -18.87
N ARG A 74 19.12 5.23 -18.00
CA ARG A 74 19.03 6.65 -18.35
C ARG A 74 17.77 7.03 -19.12
N GLU A 75 16.82 6.14 -19.31
CA GLU A 75 15.58 6.40 -20.06
C GLU A 75 14.34 6.32 -19.18
N HIS A 76 14.40 5.51 -18.11
CA HIS A 76 13.25 5.26 -17.26
C HIS A 76 13.46 5.68 -15.79
N CYS A 77 12.37 5.71 -15.06
CA CYS A 77 12.36 5.93 -13.62
C CYS A 77 11.23 5.20 -12.92
N CYS A 78 11.44 5.01 -11.62
CA CYS A 78 10.53 4.31 -10.73
C CYS A 78 10.00 5.22 -9.63
N PRO A 79 8.81 4.95 -9.07
CA PRO A 79 8.31 5.69 -7.92
C PRO A 79 9.21 5.53 -6.69
N LYS A 80 9.08 6.46 -5.74
CA LYS A 80 9.82 6.41 -4.47
C LYS A 80 9.70 5.06 -3.77
N GLY A 81 10.84 4.48 -3.44
CA GLY A 81 10.93 3.20 -2.72
C GLY A 81 10.74 1.96 -3.60
N TYR A 82 10.69 2.12 -4.93
CA TYR A 82 10.88 1.02 -5.88
C TYR A 82 12.33 1.02 -6.40
N SER A 83 12.79 -0.17 -6.76
CA SER A 83 14.07 -0.43 -7.43
C SER A 83 13.84 -0.76 -8.90
N CYS A 84 14.73 -0.30 -9.77
CA CYS A 84 14.66 -0.61 -11.20
C CYS A 84 15.23 -2.02 -11.45
N ASP A 85 14.42 -2.91 -12.02
CA ASP A 85 14.88 -4.18 -12.58
C ASP A 85 14.86 -4.09 -14.11
N VAL A 86 16.07 -3.94 -14.67
CA VAL A 86 16.27 -3.79 -16.12
C VAL A 86 15.98 -5.10 -16.86
N ASN A 87 16.10 -6.26 -16.21
CA ASN A 87 15.83 -7.55 -16.86
C ASN A 87 14.34 -7.77 -17.07
N SER A 88 13.54 -7.42 -16.05
CA SER A 88 12.07 -7.48 -16.11
C SER A 88 11.44 -6.19 -16.66
N GLN A 89 12.25 -5.18 -17.01
CA GLN A 89 11.80 -3.90 -17.55
C GLN A 89 10.73 -3.24 -16.67
N SER A 90 10.94 -3.32 -15.35
CA SER A 90 9.91 -3.01 -14.36
C SER A 90 10.51 -2.40 -13.09
N CYS A 91 9.64 -1.79 -12.30
CA CYS A 91 9.94 -1.31 -10.96
C CYS A 91 9.50 -2.37 -9.95
N VAL A 92 10.41 -2.79 -9.08
CA VAL A 92 10.17 -3.83 -8.08
C VAL A 92 10.32 -3.26 -6.68
N LYS A 93 9.37 -3.59 -5.80
CA LYS A 93 9.46 -3.27 -4.37
C LYS A 93 9.18 -4.51 -3.54
N THR A 94 10.18 -4.92 -2.76
CA THR A 94 10.04 -6.03 -1.83
C THR A 94 9.29 -5.57 -0.59
N ILE A 95 8.13 -6.18 -0.35
CA ILE A 95 7.34 -6.01 0.86
C ILE A 95 7.66 -7.17 1.79
N LEU A 96 8.20 -6.85 2.96
CA LEU A 96 8.36 -7.80 4.04
C LEU A 96 6.99 -8.01 4.69
N LEU A 97 6.42 -9.20 4.50
CA LEU A 97 5.19 -9.56 5.19
C LEU A 97 5.58 -9.88 6.63
N GLN A 98 5.22 -8.98 7.56
CA GLN A 98 5.23 -9.26 8.98
C GLN A 98 4.01 -10.14 9.29
N VAL A 99 4.09 -11.41 8.88
CA VAL A 99 3.08 -12.39 9.28
C VAL A 99 3.36 -12.75 10.73
N GLU A 100 2.62 -12.13 11.64
CA GLU A 100 2.55 -12.64 13.00
C GLU A 100 1.81 -13.97 12.96
N THR A 101 2.50 -15.05 13.35
CA THR A 101 1.89 -16.36 13.48
C THR A 101 0.99 -16.36 14.71
N ILE A 102 -0.31 -16.16 14.49
CA ILE A 102 -1.30 -16.36 15.55
C ILE A 102 -1.36 -17.87 15.84
N PRO A 103 -1.05 -18.32 17.07
CA PRO A 103 -1.10 -19.73 17.40
C PRO A 103 -2.54 -20.23 17.24
N LEU A 104 -2.72 -21.45 16.73
CA LEU A 104 -4.04 -22.08 16.56
C LEU A 104 -4.85 -22.15 17.87
N THR A 105 -4.19 -21.99 19.03
CA THR A 105 -4.83 -21.88 20.34
C THR A 105 -5.59 -20.57 20.54
N TYR A 106 -5.21 -19.49 19.85
CA TYR A 106 -5.83 -18.16 19.93
C TYR A 106 -7.05 -18.01 19.00
N ILE A 107 -7.20 -18.87 17.99
CA ILE A 107 -8.38 -18.94 17.12
C ILE A 107 -9.58 -19.62 17.83
N ARG A 108 -9.64 -19.57 19.17
CA ARG A 108 -10.69 -20.20 19.98
C ARG A 108 -11.87 -19.28 20.30
N HIS A 109 -11.90 -18.04 19.81
CA HIS A 109 -13.02 -17.13 20.06
C HIS A 109 -13.51 -16.46 18.76
N LEU A 110 -14.14 -17.24 17.89
CA LEU A 110 -15.12 -16.72 16.93
C LEU A 110 -16.53 -16.71 17.56
N GLN A 111 -16.61 -16.43 18.86
CA GLN A 111 -17.87 -16.37 19.59
C GLN A 111 -18.10 -14.95 20.12
N ILE A 112 -19.17 -14.31 19.66
CA ILE A 112 -19.62 -12.98 20.05
C ILE A 112 -20.39 -13.12 21.37
N PRO A 113 -19.93 -12.52 22.49
CA PRO A 113 -20.65 -12.56 23.75
C PRO A 113 -21.91 -11.68 23.68
N CYS A 114 -23.06 -12.27 24.03
CA CYS A 114 -24.34 -11.58 24.20
C CYS A 114 -24.67 -11.41 25.71
N GLY A 115 -25.70 -10.64 26.03
CA GLY A 115 -26.16 -10.53 27.43
C GLY A 115 -26.74 -11.85 27.97
N GLY A 116 -26.71 -12.02 29.28
CA GLY A 116 -27.33 -13.19 29.94
C GLY A 116 -26.55 -14.51 29.81
N GLY A 117 -25.24 -14.46 29.52
CA GLY A 117 -24.37 -15.65 29.48
C GLY A 117 -24.44 -16.46 28.18
N ILE A 118 -25.00 -15.87 27.12
CA ILE A 118 -25.12 -16.49 25.80
C ILE A 118 -24.00 -15.97 24.91
N SER A 119 -23.41 -16.84 24.09
CA SER A 119 -22.39 -16.48 23.10
C SER A 119 -22.77 -17.08 21.74
N CYS A 120 -22.79 -16.26 20.69
CA CYS A 120 -23.15 -16.67 19.32
C CYS A 120 -21.92 -16.82 18.43
N SER A 121 -21.99 -17.56 17.32
CA SER A 121 -20.87 -17.59 16.36
C SER A 121 -20.66 -16.21 15.72
N ASP A 122 -19.45 -15.95 15.23
CA ASP A 122 -19.06 -14.82 14.38
C ASP A 122 -19.90 -14.65 13.10
N THR A 123 -20.58 -15.72 12.68
CA THR A 123 -21.50 -15.75 11.53
C THR A 123 -22.96 -15.46 11.92
N GLU A 124 -23.24 -15.28 13.21
CA GLU A 124 -24.56 -15.04 13.79
C GLU A 124 -24.63 -13.67 14.48
N THR A 125 -25.83 -13.14 14.69
CA THR A 125 -26.06 -11.87 15.40
C THR A 125 -26.79 -12.10 16.72
N CYS A 126 -26.36 -11.41 17.79
CA CYS A 126 -27.06 -11.41 19.07
C CYS A 126 -28.41 -10.68 18.95
N CYS A 127 -29.51 -11.39 19.18
CA CYS A 127 -30.87 -10.86 19.20
C CYS A 127 -31.46 -10.91 20.62
N LYS A 128 -32.24 -9.90 21.00
CA LYS A 128 -32.94 -9.86 22.28
C LYS A 128 -34.30 -10.53 22.15
N THR A 129 -34.51 -11.67 22.81
CA THR A 129 -35.77 -12.45 22.76
C THR A 129 -36.77 -12.02 23.83
N SER A 130 -36.32 -11.36 24.89
CA SER A 130 -37.15 -10.82 25.98
C SER A 130 -36.43 -9.67 26.70
N LYS A 131 -37.02 -9.07 27.75
CA LYS A 131 -36.36 -7.99 28.52
C LYS A 131 -34.97 -8.36 29.07
N THR A 132 -34.71 -9.64 29.33
CA THR A 132 -33.45 -10.15 29.94
C THR A 132 -32.79 -11.29 29.16
N THR A 133 -33.42 -11.83 28.12
CA THR A 133 -32.95 -13.01 27.40
C THR A 133 -32.42 -12.65 26.02
N TRP A 134 -31.34 -13.31 25.61
CA TRP A 134 -30.68 -13.16 24.31
C TRP A 134 -30.74 -14.47 23.52
N GLY A 135 -30.43 -14.43 22.23
CA GLY A 135 -30.35 -15.59 21.35
C GLY A 135 -29.56 -15.28 20.07
N CYS A 136 -29.23 -16.30 19.29
CA CYS A 136 -28.42 -16.18 18.08
C CYS A 136 -29.31 -16.21 16.83
N CYS A 137 -29.18 -15.21 15.98
CA CYS A 137 -29.94 -15.06 14.73
C CYS A 137 -29.03 -15.24 13.50
N PRO A 138 -29.42 -16.08 12.52
CA PRO A 138 -28.62 -16.36 11.32
C PRO A 138 -28.81 -15.35 10.17
N SER A 139 -29.15 -14.08 10.43
CA SER A 139 -29.46 -13.10 9.35
C SER A 139 -28.85 -11.70 9.57
N PRO A 140 -28.05 -11.17 8.62
CA PRO A 140 -27.30 -9.92 8.78
C PRO A 140 -28.10 -8.64 8.47
N LYS A 141 -29.43 -8.70 8.34
CA LYS A 141 -30.27 -7.52 8.11
C LYS A 141 -31.65 -7.64 8.77
N VAL A 142 -31.74 -7.22 10.02
CA VAL A 142 -33.00 -6.67 10.56
C VAL A 142 -32.67 -5.30 11.13
N VAL A 143 -32.97 -4.27 10.33
CA VAL A 143 -33.27 -2.94 10.85
C VAL A 143 -34.52 -3.07 11.70
N GLU A 144 -34.42 -2.58 12.93
CA GLU A 144 -35.49 -2.30 13.87
C GLU A 144 -36.86 -2.10 13.19
N LEU A 145 -37.77 -3.04 13.39
CA LEU A 145 -39.20 -2.74 13.34
C LEU A 145 -39.68 -2.82 14.78
N GLU A 146 -39.94 -1.64 15.34
CA GLU A 146 -40.78 -1.49 16.52
C GLU A 146 -41.97 -2.44 16.45
N VAL A 147 -42.12 -3.32 17.44
CA VAL A 147 -43.42 -3.89 17.76
C VAL A 147 -43.63 -3.78 19.26
N PHE A 148 -43.84 -2.53 19.70
CA PHE A 148 -44.85 -2.27 20.72
C PHE A 148 -46.19 -2.11 19.99
N ARG A 149 -46.99 -3.18 19.98
CA ARG A 149 -48.46 -3.28 19.90
C ARG A 149 -48.76 -4.74 19.51
N THR A 150 -49.46 -5.54 20.31
CA THR A 150 -50.71 -5.26 21.04
C THR A 150 -50.67 -5.96 22.39
#